data_AF-A0A349DFW7-F1
#
_entry.id   AF-A0A349DFW7-F1
#
_cell.length_a   1.000
_cell.length_b   1.000
_cell.length_c   1.000
_cell.angle_alpha   90.00
_cell.angle_beta   90.00
_cell.angle_gamma   90.00
#
_symmetry.space_group_name_H-M   'P 1'
#
loop_
_entity.id
_entity.type
_entity.pdbx_description
1 polymer ?
#
loop_
_entity_poly.entity_id
_entity_poly.type
_entity_poly.pdbx_seq_one_letter_code
_entity_poly.pdbx_strand_id
1 'polypeptide(L)'
;MKQIKRQNSIWLVVPAVCLAVVDILFTLMGQSRFYWSGHFVMANEQAPHADYLLRQHPFLFLAVLPLYFGFIALVGLYLPARIARICILTFVIGHTWGASSWMQLYFNYWMFLLFFLLVSWGTLTSFEKAQQATKNNPPNQ
;
A
#
# COMPACT_ATOMS: atom_id res chain seq x y z
N MET A 1 -11.23 27.89 -12.76
CA MET A 1 -11.10 26.52 -12.23
C MET A 1 -11.00 26.59 -10.72
N LYS A 2 -11.81 25.85 -9.95
CA LYS A 2 -11.66 25.77 -8.49
C LYS A 2 -10.35 25.05 -8.18
N GLN A 3 -9.48 25.67 -7.39
CA GLN A 3 -8.23 25.06 -6.96
C GLN A 3 -8.55 23.90 -6.00
N ILE A 4 -8.09 22.69 -6.32
CA ILE A 4 -8.25 21.53 -5.44
C ILE A 4 -7.31 21.73 -4.25
N LYS A 5 -7.85 22.05 -3.08
CA LYS A 5 -7.07 22.25 -1.85
C LYS A 5 -6.93 20.91 -1.12
N ARG A 6 -5.70 20.61 -0.70
CA ARG A 6 -5.37 19.46 0.13
C ARG A 6 -6.11 19.53 1.47
N GLN A 7 -6.75 18.42 1.86
CA GLN A 7 -7.57 18.30 3.07
C GLN A 7 -6.81 17.65 4.23
N ASN A 8 -5.89 16.72 3.94
CA ASN A 8 -5.20 15.94 4.96
C ASN A 8 -3.67 16.01 4.82
N SER A 9 -2.98 15.72 5.92
CA SER A 9 -1.52 15.60 5.93
C SER A 9 -1.02 14.34 5.22
N ILE A 10 0.24 14.38 4.77
CA ILE A 10 0.91 13.31 4.00
C ILE A 10 1.19 12.12 4.90
N TRP A 11 1.35 12.39 6.21
CA TRP A 11 1.41 11.36 7.24
C TRP A 11 0.23 10.39 7.17
N LEU A 12 -0.95 10.82 6.70
CA LEU A 12 -2.07 9.90 6.54
C LEU A 12 -1.79 8.82 5.50
N VAL A 13 -1.03 9.12 4.44
CA VAL A 13 -0.82 8.23 3.29
C VAL A 13 0.39 7.32 3.48
N VAL A 14 1.37 7.75 4.28
CA VAL A 14 2.63 7.03 4.53
C VAL A 14 2.44 5.54 4.82
N PRO A 15 1.60 5.10 5.79
CA PRO A 15 1.52 3.67 6.12
C PRO A 15 1.01 2.82 4.95
N ALA A 16 0.03 3.31 4.19
CA ALA A 16 -0.50 2.61 3.03
C ALA A 16 0.55 2.46 1.91
N VAL A 17 1.31 3.52 1.62
CA VAL A 17 2.36 3.47 0.58
C VAL A 17 3.52 2.57 1.01
N CYS A 18 3.98 2.68 2.26
CA CYS A 18 5.04 1.81 2.77
C CYS A 18 4.64 0.34 2.71
N LEU A 19 3.42 -0.01 3.13
CA LEU A 19 2.94 -1.38 3.06
C LEU A 19 2.74 -1.88 1.64
N ALA A 20 2.22 -1.04 0.74
CA ALA A 20 2.10 -1.38 -0.66
C ALA A 20 3.47 -1.72 -1.27
N VAL A 21 4.52 -0.95 -0.96
CA VAL A 21 5.89 -1.24 -1.41
C VAL A 21 6.37 -2.60 -0.86
N VAL A 22 6.18 -2.87 0.43
CA VAL A 22 6.56 -4.16 1.04
C VAL A 22 5.83 -5.33 0.37
N ASP A 23 4.53 -5.19 0.16
CA ASP A 23 3.68 -6.19 -0.51
C ASP A 23 4.14 -6.45 -1.95
N ILE A 24 4.43 -5.40 -2.71
CA ILE A 24 4.97 -5.48 -4.09
C ILE A 24 6.33 -6.21 -4.11
N LEU A 25 7.22 -5.89 -3.17
CA LEU A 25 8.52 -6.56 -3.07
C LEU A 25 8.36 -8.06 -2.80
N PHE A 26 7.48 -8.41 -1.87
CA PHE A 26 7.17 -9.81 -1.59
C PHE A 26 6.49 -10.52 -2.75
N THR A 27 5.58 -9.83 -3.45
CA THR A 27 4.91 -10.33 -4.66
C THR A 27 5.91 -10.71 -5.74
N LEU A 28 6.90 -9.85 -6.00
CA LEU A 28 7.93 -10.12 -6.99
C LEU A 28 8.90 -11.21 -6.51
N MET A 29 9.35 -11.14 -5.26
CA MET A 29 10.27 -12.13 -4.69
C MET A 29 9.68 -13.53 -4.61
N GLY A 30 8.37 -13.63 -4.36
CA GLY A 30 7.64 -14.87 -4.21
C GLY A 30 7.32 -15.59 -5.54
N GLN A 31 7.53 -14.94 -6.69
CA GLN A 31 7.34 -15.62 -7.98
C GLN A 31 8.36 -16.75 -8.17
N SER A 32 7.93 -17.83 -8.81
CA SER A 32 8.76 -19.02 -9.00
C SER A 32 9.96 -18.76 -9.92
N ARG A 33 10.99 -19.62 -9.84
CA ARG A 33 12.11 -19.58 -10.80
C ARG A 33 11.65 -19.75 -12.25
N PHE A 34 10.58 -20.51 -12.47
CA PHE A 34 10.01 -20.75 -13.79
C PHE A 34 9.33 -19.50 -14.35
N TYR A 35 8.64 -18.73 -13.51
CA TYR A 35 8.12 -17.41 -13.88
C TYR A 35 9.27 -16.49 -14.34
N TRP A 36 10.34 -16.42 -13.56
CA TRP A 36 11.50 -15.59 -13.88
C TRP A 36 12.32 -16.05 -15.09
N SER A 37 12.13 -17.28 -15.58
CA SER A 37 12.72 -17.75 -16.84
C SER A 37 11.89 -17.39 -18.08
N GLY A 38 10.88 -16.53 -17.94
CA GLY A 38 10.05 -16.01 -19.03
C GLY A 38 8.66 -16.64 -19.14
N HIS A 39 8.31 -17.60 -18.26
CA HIS A 39 6.96 -18.19 -18.25
C HIS A 39 5.99 -17.33 -17.43
N PHE A 40 5.78 -16.09 -17.84
CA PHE A 40 4.98 -15.11 -17.08
C PHE A 40 3.54 -15.54 -16.83
N VAL A 41 2.95 -16.36 -17.70
CA VAL A 41 1.62 -16.97 -17.52
C VAL A 41 1.49 -17.74 -16.18
N MET A 42 2.61 -18.19 -15.61
CA MET A 42 2.69 -18.87 -14.32
C MET A 42 2.79 -17.91 -13.13
N ALA A 43 2.42 -16.64 -13.30
CA ALA A 43 2.30 -15.71 -12.19
C ALA A 43 1.39 -16.30 -11.10
N ASN A 44 1.84 -16.21 -9.87
CA ASN A 44 1.09 -16.62 -8.70
C ASN A 44 0.76 -15.36 -7.92
N GLU A 45 -0.43 -14.80 -8.10
CA GLU A 45 -0.86 -13.61 -7.37
C GLU A 45 -2.37 -13.71 -7.11
N GLN A 46 -2.80 -13.41 -5.89
CA GLN A 46 -4.21 -13.53 -5.50
C GLN A 46 -5.02 -12.32 -5.95
N ALA A 47 -4.39 -11.15 -6.05
CA ALA A 47 -5.01 -9.93 -6.52
C ALA A 47 -5.22 -9.99 -8.06
N PRO A 48 -6.47 -10.07 -8.57
CA PRO A 48 -6.71 -10.36 -10.00
C PRO A 48 -6.10 -9.34 -10.96
N HIS A 49 -6.02 -8.08 -10.55
CA HIS A 49 -5.43 -7.02 -11.37
C HIS A 49 -3.90 -7.12 -11.42
N ALA A 50 -3.25 -7.51 -10.33
CA ALA A 50 -1.81 -7.70 -10.28
C ALA A 50 -1.41 -9.00 -11.02
N ASP A 51 -2.16 -10.10 -10.81
CA ASP A 51 -2.00 -11.34 -11.56
C ASP A 51 -2.09 -11.10 -13.07
N TYR A 52 -3.13 -10.38 -13.52
CA TYR A 52 -3.27 -10.04 -14.93
C TYR A 52 -2.04 -9.33 -15.50
N LEU A 53 -1.54 -8.30 -14.81
CA LEU A 53 -0.36 -7.54 -15.25
C LEU A 53 0.92 -8.37 -15.23
N LEU A 54 1.14 -9.16 -14.16
CA LEU A 54 2.30 -10.04 -14.02
C LEU A 54 2.32 -11.13 -15.09
N ARG A 55 1.14 -11.66 -15.48
CA ARG A 55 1.02 -12.64 -16.57
C ARG A 55 1.41 -12.09 -17.93
N GLN A 56 1.26 -10.78 -18.14
CA GLN A 56 1.75 -10.13 -19.35
C GLN A 56 3.25 -9.88 -19.27
N HIS A 57 3.70 -9.12 -18.26
CA HIS A 57 5.10 -8.81 -18.04
C HIS A 57 5.33 -8.16 -16.67
N PRO A 58 6.40 -8.50 -15.92
CA PRO A 58 6.70 -7.84 -14.63
C PRO A 58 6.91 -6.32 -14.76
N PHE A 59 7.48 -5.84 -15.86
CA PHE A 59 7.60 -4.38 -16.10
C PHE A 59 6.26 -3.67 -16.32
N LEU A 60 5.22 -4.35 -16.83
CA LEU A 60 3.89 -3.74 -16.94
C LEU A 60 3.28 -3.53 -15.55
N PHE A 61 3.45 -4.51 -14.66
CA PHE A 61 3.07 -4.38 -13.26
C PHE A 61 3.78 -3.19 -12.59
N LEU A 62 5.11 -3.08 -12.76
CA LEU A 62 5.90 -1.96 -12.23
C LEU A 62 5.51 -0.60 -12.83
N ALA A 63 5.19 -0.55 -14.12
CA ALA A 63 4.82 0.68 -14.83
C ALA A 63 3.50 1.28 -14.34
N VAL A 64 2.60 0.47 -13.77
CA VAL A 64 1.31 0.93 -13.23
C VAL A 64 1.44 1.46 -11.79
N LEU A 65 2.53 1.13 -11.08
CA LEU A 65 2.71 1.53 -9.67
C LEU A 65 2.68 3.05 -9.44
N PRO A 66 3.27 3.92 -10.29
CA PRO A 66 3.16 5.37 -10.11
C PRO A 66 1.71 5.85 -10.14
N LEU A 67 0.87 5.27 -11.00
CA LEU A 67 -0.55 5.59 -11.06
C LEU A 67 -1.28 5.11 -9.80
N TYR A 68 -0.94 3.91 -9.32
CA TYR A 68 -1.50 3.35 -8.11
C TYR A 68 -1.14 4.15 -6.85
N PHE A 69 0.14 4.53 -6.68
CA PHE A 69 0.57 5.39 -5.58
C PHE A 69 0.00 6.80 -5.70
N GLY A 70 -0.11 7.33 -6.92
CA GLY A 70 -0.83 8.57 -7.20
C GLY A 70 -2.28 8.50 -6.75
N PHE A 71 -2.98 7.39 -7.02
CA PHE A 71 -4.35 7.17 -6.57
C PHE A 71 -4.46 7.12 -5.04
N ILE A 72 -3.61 6.35 -4.35
CA ILE A 72 -3.58 6.29 -2.88
C ILE A 72 -3.33 7.70 -2.29
N ALA A 73 -2.39 8.45 -2.85
CA ALA A 73 -2.11 9.82 -2.44
C ALA A 73 -3.29 10.75 -2.69
N LEU A 74 -3.95 10.66 -3.85
CA LEU A 74 -5.13 11.48 -4.16
C LEU A 74 -6.26 11.23 -3.15
N VAL A 75 -6.57 9.96 -2.91
CA VAL A 75 -7.60 9.52 -1.94
C VAL A 75 -7.27 10.02 -0.53
N GLY A 76 -6.03 9.81 -0.07
CA GLY A 76 -5.62 10.19 1.28
C GLY A 76 -5.53 11.70 1.48
N LEU A 77 -5.04 12.47 0.49
CA LEU A 77 -4.76 13.89 0.65
C LEU A 77 -5.98 14.79 0.40
N TYR A 78 -6.92 14.39 -0.46
CA TYR A 78 -7.97 15.29 -0.94
C TYR A 78 -9.40 14.90 -0.54
N LEU A 79 -9.65 13.68 -0.06
CA LEU A 79 -10.97 13.32 0.46
C LEU A 79 -11.22 13.93 1.86
N PRO A 80 -12.48 14.09 2.28
CA PRO A 80 -12.82 14.48 3.64
C PRO A 80 -12.17 13.56 4.67
N ALA A 81 -11.67 14.11 5.77
CA ALA A 81 -10.79 13.41 6.71
C ALA A 81 -11.30 12.03 7.18
N ARG A 82 -12.60 11.90 7.43
CA ARG A 82 -13.19 10.61 7.84
C ARG A 82 -13.14 9.57 6.72
N ILE A 83 -13.50 9.97 5.50
CA ILE A 83 -13.50 9.09 4.33
C ILE A 83 -12.05 8.71 3.98
N ALA A 84 -11.14 9.68 3.94
CA ALA A 84 -9.72 9.46 3.68
C ALA A 84 -9.13 8.42 4.65
N ARG A 85 -9.38 8.55 5.96
CA ARG A 85 -8.91 7.58 6.97
C ARG A 85 -9.45 6.18 6.73
N ILE A 86 -10.74 6.04 6.41
CA ILE A 86 -11.35 4.73 6.12
C ILE A 86 -10.66 4.11 4.90
N CYS A 87 -10.56 4.85 3.78
CA CYS A 87 -9.94 4.34 2.57
C CYS A 87 -8.46 3.96 2.78
N ILE A 88 -7.69 4.81 3.44
CA ILE A 88 -6.28 4.52 3.75
C ILE A 88 -6.17 3.29 4.65
N LEU A 89 -7.03 3.16 5.66
CA LEU A 89 -7.03 1.98 6.52
C LEU A 89 -7.37 0.71 5.72
N THR A 90 -8.28 0.80 4.75
CA THR A 90 -8.56 -0.31 3.81
C THR A 90 -7.31 -0.70 3.01
N PHE A 91 -6.53 0.26 2.50
CA PHE A 91 -5.25 -0.02 1.82
C PHE A 91 -4.24 -0.67 2.76
N VAL A 92 -4.11 -0.16 3.98
CA VAL A 92 -3.23 -0.73 5.01
C VAL A 92 -3.61 -2.19 5.27
N ILE A 93 -4.89 -2.49 5.50
CA ILE A 93 -5.37 -3.86 5.74
C ILE A 93 -5.11 -4.75 4.53
N GLY A 94 -5.45 -4.29 3.32
CA GLY A 94 -5.27 -5.05 2.08
C GLY A 94 -3.82 -5.43 1.84
N HIS A 95 -2.89 -4.47 1.92
CA HIS A 95 -1.46 -4.74 1.72
C HIS A 95 -0.80 -5.46 2.90
N THR A 96 -1.33 -5.33 4.12
CA THR A 96 -0.91 -6.17 5.24
C THR A 96 -1.25 -7.63 4.97
N TRP A 97 -2.47 -7.89 4.49
CA TRP A 97 -2.89 -9.23 4.09
C TRP A 97 -2.03 -9.77 2.93
N GLY A 98 -1.89 -8.99 1.85
CA GLY A 98 -1.07 -9.34 0.69
C GLY A 98 0.36 -9.71 1.10
N ALA A 99 1.05 -8.83 1.82
CA ALA A 99 2.42 -9.07 2.27
C ALA A 99 2.50 -10.32 3.17
N SER A 100 1.55 -10.49 4.09
CA SER A 100 1.52 -11.65 5.00
C SER A 100 1.35 -12.99 4.25
N SER A 101 0.60 -13.00 3.14
CA SER A 101 0.38 -14.19 2.30
C SER A 101 1.66 -14.68 1.62
N TRP A 102 2.61 -13.76 1.39
CA TRP A 102 3.92 -14.06 0.83
C TRP A 102 4.96 -14.36 1.91
N MET A 103 4.91 -13.64 3.03
CA MET A 103 5.82 -13.82 4.16
C MET A 103 5.82 -15.25 4.72
N GLN A 104 4.72 -15.98 4.58
CA GLN A 104 4.61 -17.36 5.10
C GLN A 104 5.59 -18.32 4.44
N LEU A 105 6.12 -17.97 3.27
CA LEU A 105 7.13 -18.75 2.55
C LEU A 105 8.53 -18.62 3.17
N TYR A 106 8.78 -17.58 3.95
CA TYR A 106 10.13 -17.20 4.41
C TYR A 106 10.26 -17.06 5.92
N PHE A 107 9.15 -16.83 6.63
CA PHE A 107 9.16 -16.40 8.02
C PHE A 107 8.28 -17.27 8.92
N ASN A 108 8.67 -17.35 10.19
CA ASN A 108 7.93 -18.09 11.21
C ASN A 108 6.87 -17.21 11.90
N TYR A 109 6.03 -17.86 12.71
CA TYR A 109 4.94 -17.23 13.46
C TYR A 109 5.36 -15.95 14.23
N TRP A 110 6.52 -15.95 14.88
CA TRP A 110 6.96 -14.80 15.69
C TRP A 110 7.27 -13.57 14.84
N MET A 111 7.78 -13.78 13.64
CA MET A 111 8.05 -12.70 12.70
C MET A 111 6.76 -12.09 12.13
N PHE A 112 5.68 -12.89 12.00
CA PHE A 112 4.36 -12.37 11.67
C PHE A 112 3.80 -11.47 12.76
N LEU A 113 3.90 -11.90 14.03
CA LEU A 113 3.48 -11.07 15.16
C LEU A 113 4.26 -9.75 15.21
N LEU A 114 5.57 -9.80 14.99
CA LEU A 114 6.39 -8.59 14.91
C LEU A 114 5.96 -7.70 13.75
N PHE A 115 5.69 -8.26 12.58
CA PHE A 115 5.20 -7.50 11.43
C PHE A 115 3.86 -6.80 11.72
N PHE A 116 2.87 -7.51 12.27
CA PHE A 116 1.59 -6.91 12.63
C PHE A 116 1.72 -5.84 13.70
N LEU A 117 2.62 -6.02 14.68
CA LEU A 117 2.92 -5.01 15.68
C LEU A 117 3.51 -3.75 15.04
N LEU A 118 4.49 -3.89 14.14
CA LEU A 118 5.12 -2.77 13.43
C LEU A 118 4.12 -2.04 12.53
N VAL A 119 3.25 -2.76 11.83
CA VAL A 119 2.17 -2.18 11.02
C VAL A 119 1.22 -1.36 11.88
N SER A 120 0.78 -1.93 13.00
CA SER A 120 -0.15 -1.27 13.92
C SER A 120 0.47 -0.01 14.52
N TRP A 121 1.70 -0.11 15.01
CA TRP A 121 2.47 1.01 15.56
C TRP A 121 2.69 2.11 14.52
N GLY A 122 3.15 1.75 13.32
CA GLY A 122 3.43 2.70 12.24
C GLY A 122 2.17 3.41 11.75
N THR A 123 1.07 2.68 11.62
CA THR A 123 -0.24 3.25 11.23
C THR A 123 -0.76 4.23 12.28
N LEU A 124 -0.76 3.83 13.55
CA LEU A 124 -1.22 4.68 14.65
C LEU A 124 -0.39 5.98 14.74
N THR A 125 0.93 5.85 14.78
CA THR A 125 1.85 7.00 14.83
C THR A 125 1.63 7.96 13.66
N SER A 126 1.43 7.40 12.47
CA SER A 126 1.18 8.19 11.25
C SER A 126 -0.16 8.93 11.30
N PHE A 127 -1.20 8.30 11.83
CA PHE A 127 -2.52 8.90 11.97
C PHE A 127 -2.54 10.01 13.03
N GLU A 128 -1.84 9.82 14.15
CA GLU A 128 -1.65 10.86 15.17
C GLU A 128 -0.92 12.08 14.61
N LYS A 129 0.20 11.87 13.91
CA LYS A 129 0.93 12.95 13.21
C LYS A 129 0.05 13.65 12.17
N ALA A 130 -0.78 12.90 11.44
CA ALA A 130 -1.69 13.47 10.47
C ALA A 130 -2.74 14.38 11.15
N GLN A 131 -3.30 13.94 12.28
CA GLN A 131 -4.27 14.71 13.04
C GLN A 131 -3.63 15.97 13.66
N GLN A 132 -2.42 15.87 14.21
CA GLN A 132 -1.68 17.02 14.72
C GLN A 132 -1.39 18.04 13.61
N ALA A 133 -0.93 17.59 12.45
CA ALA A 133 -0.65 18.47 11.32
C ALA A 133 -1.90 19.20 10.80
N THR A 134 -3.05 18.52 10.73
CA THR A 134 -4.32 19.16 10.35
C THR A 134 -4.83 20.15 11.40
N LYS A 135 -4.60 19.87 12.70
CA LYS A 135 -4.93 20.83 13.78
C LYS A 135 -4.06 22.09 13.70
N ASN A 136 -2.78 21.94 13.41
CA ASN A 136 -1.83 23.07 13.34
C ASN A 136 -2.04 23.93 12.08
N ASN A 137 -2.54 23.34 10.99
CA ASN A 137 -2.78 24.02 9.71
C ASN A 137 -4.17 23.64 9.16
N PRO A 138 -5.26 24.24 9.66
CA PRO A 138 -6.60 23.89 9.23
C PRO A 138 -6.80 24.27 7.74
N PRO A 139 -7.44 23.41 6.92
CA PRO A 139 -7.56 23.62 5.47
C PRO A 139 -8.41 24.85 5.06
N ASN A 140 -8.96 25.61 6.01
CA ASN A 140 -9.83 26.77 5.77
C ASN A 140 -9.29 28.09 6.35
N GLN A 141 -8.02 28.13 6.79
CA GLN A 141 -7.24 29.37 6.85
C GLN A 141 -6.48 29.53 5.52
#